data_AF-A0A7K0GP44-F1
#
_entry.id   AF-A0A7K0GP44-F1
#
_cell.length_a   1.000
_cell.length_b   1.000
_cell.length_c   1.000
_cell.angle_alpha   90.00
_cell.angle_beta   90.00
_cell.angle_gamma   90.00
#
_symmetry.space_group_name_H-M   'P 1'
#
loop_
_entity.id
_entity.type
_entity.pdbx_description
1 polymer ?
#
loop_
_entity_poly.entity_id
_entity_poly.type
_entity_poly.pdbx_seq_one_letter_code
_entity_poly.pdbx_strand_id
1 'polypeptide(L)'
;MEPISLVLGLAQATGLVDKVGRWFAGDNGADVANKVVDVAKAVTGESNPQKAHDKIMNDPELQLRFEEAILDKEQELERLAYQDKANARAMQTAALNQKDKFAKRFVYYLAAFWSVVATVYLMCITFVQIPEASVRFADTILGFVLGTVIASIIGFFFGSSAVTNEQHEQMNARDSPAFK
;
A
#
# COMPACT_ATOMS: atom_id res chain seq x y z
N MET A 1 -5.23 -18.49 18.51
CA MET A 1 -4.16 -17.54 18.11
C MET A 1 -4.46 -17.03 16.73
N GLU A 2 -3.92 -15.88 16.36
CA GLU A 2 -4.17 -15.33 15.02
C GLU A 2 -3.56 -16.23 13.92
N PRO A 3 -4.19 -16.35 12.75
CA PRO A 3 -3.71 -17.19 11.64
C PRO A 3 -2.26 -16.86 11.25
N ILE A 4 -1.91 -15.57 11.27
CA ILE A 4 -0.57 -15.08 10.92
C ILE A 4 0.50 -15.62 11.87
N SER A 5 0.22 -15.68 13.18
CA SER A 5 1.20 -16.17 14.16
C SER A 5 1.45 -17.68 14.03
N LEU A 6 0.40 -18.45 13.70
CA LEU A 6 0.52 -19.89 13.44
C LEU A 6 1.34 -20.16 12.19
N VAL A 7 1.07 -19.43 11.10
CA VAL A 7 1.82 -19.64 9.86
C VAL A 7 3.27 -19.18 9.98
N LEU A 8 3.53 -18.09 10.72
CA LEU A 8 4.89 -17.65 10.97
C LEU A 8 5.69 -18.69 11.78
N GLY A 9 5.04 -19.37 12.74
CA GLY A 9 5.62 -20.50 13.44
C GLY A 9 5.99 -21.64 12.48
N LEU A 10 5.08 -22.04 11.60
CA LEU A 10 5.35 -23.09 10.60
C LEU A 10 6.47 -22.69 9.63
N ALA A 11 6.47 -21.45 9.17
CA ALA A 11 7.50 -20.95 8.27
C ALA A 11 8.89 -20.89 8.94
N GLN A 12 8.96 -20.64 10.25
CA GLN A 12 10.21 -20.73 11.01
C GLN A 12 10.73 -22.16 11.10
N ALA A 13 9.84 -23.14 11.28
CA ALA A 13 10.21 -24.55 11.36
C ALA A 13 10.70 -25.11 10.01
N THR A 14 10.13 -24.65 8.88
CA THR A 14 10.49 -25.11 7.53
C THR A 14 11.49 -24.20 6.81
N GLY A 15 11.99 -23.14 7.44
CA GLY A 15 12.92 -22.20 6.81
C GLY A 15 12.31 -21.30 5.72
N LEU A 16 10.97 -21.24 5.59
CA LEU A 16 10.25 -20.46 4.59
C LEU A 16 9.95 -19.02 5.02
N VAL A 17 10.52 -18.54 6.13
CA VAL A 17 10.20 -17.24 6.76
C VAL A 17 10.26 -16.08 5.79
N ASP A 18 11.31 -15.98 4.96
CA ASP A 18 11.50 -14.82 4.06
C ASP A 18 10.48 -14.82 2.92
N LYS A 19 10.16 -16.01 2.38
CA LYS A 19 9.20 -16.17 1.27
C LYS A 19 7.77 -15.91 1.75
N VAL A 20 7.40 -16.54 2.87
CA VAL A 20 6.09 -16.43 3.49
C VAL A 20 5.86 -15.03 4.08
N GLY A 21 6.89 -14.44 4.68
CA GLY A 21 6.87 -13.07 5.19
C GLY A 21 6.62 -12.03 4.10
N ARG A 22 7.18 -12.22 2.90
CA ARG A 22 6.90 -11.35 1.74
C ARG A 22 5.44 -11.41 1.29
N TRP A 23 4.77 -12.56 1.40
CA TRP A 23 3.34 -12.68 1.07
C TRP A 23 2.45 -12.03 2.13
N PHE A 24 2.90 -11.96 3.39
CA PHE A 24 2.15 -11.35 4.49
C PHE A 24 2.37 -9.86 4.68
N ALA A 25 3.43 -9.29 4.10
CA ALA A 25 3.73 -7.86 4.18
C ALA A 25 2.76 -6.97 3.36
N GLY A 26 1.81 -7.55 2.63
CA GLY A 26 0.82 -6.82 1.83
C GLY A 26 -0.58 -6.78 2.47
N ASP A 27 -1.48 -6.00 1.86
CA ASP A 27 -2.85 -5.77 2.37
C ASP A 27 -3.69 -7.07 2.50
N ASN A 28 -3.36 -8.11 1.71
CA ASN A 28 -4.02 -9.42 1.73
C ASN A 28 -3.32 -10.47 2.61
N GLY A 29 -2.41 -10.06 3.50
CA GLY A 29 -1.64 -10.98 4.35
C GLY A 29 -2.52 -11.90 5.22
N ALA A 30 -3.67 -11.41 5.68
CA ALA A 30 -4.62 -12.22 6.46
C ALA A 30 -5.26 -13.35 5.64
N ASP A 31 -5.60 -13.10 4.37
CA ASP A 31 -6.24 -14.09 3.49
C ASP A 31 -5.24 -15.16 3.06
N VAL A 32 -4.00 -14.77 2.77
CA VAL A 32 -2.90 -15.70 2.52
C VAL A 32 -2.68 -16.57 3.77
N ALA A 33 -2.73 -15.99 4.97
CA ALA A 33 -2.48 -16.74 6.21
C ALA A 33 -3.56 -17.79 6.45
N ASN A 34 -4.83 -17.45 6.19
CA ASN A 34 -5.93 -18.40 6.24
C ASN A 34 -5.73 -19.56 5.25
N LYS A 35 -5.30 -19.26 4.03
CA LYS A 35 -5.05 -20.29 3.01
C LYS A 35 -3.91 -21.23 3.40
N VAL A 36 -2.83 -20.70 3.98
CA VAL A 36 -1.71 -21.50 4.47
C VAL A 36 -2.11 -22.37 5.66
N VAL A 37 -2.94 -21.86 6.57
CA VAL A 37 -3.55 -22.67 7.64
C VAL A 37 -4.40 -23.81 7.07
N ASP A 38 -5.15 -23.58 6.00
CA ASP A 38 -5.94 -24.64 5.36
C ASP A 38 -5.07 -25.70 4.68
N VAL A 39 -3.92 -25.32 4.12
CA VAL A 39 -2.91 -26.28 3.65
C VAL A 39 -2.37 -27.11 4.81
N ALA A 40 -2.06 -26.48 5.95
CA ALA A 40 -1.62 -27.20 7.16
C ALA A 40 -2.68 -28.20 7.66
N LYS A 41 -3.96 -27.85 7.65
CA LYS A 41 -5.07 -28.76 7.98
C LYS A 41 -5.17 -29.91 6.99
N ALA A 42 -5.02 -29.65 5.69
CA ALA A 42 -5.11 -30.66 4.64
C ALA A 42 -3.97 -31.69 4.74
N VAL A 43 -2.76 -31.25 5.05
CA VAL A 43 -1.59 -32.13 5.20
C VAL A 43 -1.67 -32.97 6.48
N THR A 44 -2.22 -32.41 7.56
CA THR A 44 -2.30 -33.10 8.87
C THR A 44 -3.58 -33.93 9.06
N GLY A 45 -4.59 -33.73 8.22
CA GLY A 45 -5.92 -34.33 8.37
C GLY A 45 -6.75 -33.71 9.51
N GLU A 46 -6.28 -32.64 10.12
CA GLU A 46 -6.82 -32.11 11.38
C GLU A 46 -7.66 -30.84 11.16
N SER A 47 -8.85 -30.79 11.74
CA SER A 47 -9.76 -29.66 11.55
C SER A 47 -9.38 -28.40 12.36
N ASN A 48 -8.55 -28.56 13.40
CA ASN A 48 -8.17 -27.47 14.30
C ASN A 48 -6.80 -26.87 13.90
N PRO A 49 -6.72 -25.56 13.58
CA PRO A 49 -5.48 -24.86 13.22
C PRO A 49 -4.33 -25.05 14.21
N GLN A 50 -4.60 -25.01 15.51
CA GLN A 50 -3.58 -25.18 16.55
C GLN A 50 -3.03 -26.61 16.56
N LYS A 51 -3.90 -27.62 16.46
CA LYS A 51 -3.47 -29.03 16.44
C LYS A 51 -2.69 -29.38 15.18
N ALA A 52 -3.07 -28.80 14.05
CA ALA A 52 -2.34 -28.93 12.79
C ALA A 52 -0.93 -28.34 12.92
N HIS A 53 -0.82 -27.13 13.48
CA HIS A 53 0.47 -26.50 13.76
C HIS A 53 1.36 -27.37 14.65
N ASP A 54 0.82 -27.85 15.77
CA ASP A 54 1.60 -28.62 16.74
C ASP A 54 2.03 -29.99 16.17
N LYS A 55 1.20 -30.63 15.35
CA LYS A 55 1.59 -31.86 14.64
C LYS A 55 2.74 -31.62 13.66
N ILE A 56 2.68 -30.55 12.87
CA ILE A 56 3.76 -30.22 11.92
C ILE A 56 5.04 -29.84 12.67
N MET A 57 4.96 -29.08 13.76
CA MET A 57 6.14 -28.74 14.58
C MET A 57 6.84 -29.97 15.18
N ASN A 58 6.08 -31.02 15.52
CA ASN A 58 6.61 -32.19 16.22
C ASN A 58 6.99 -33.36 15.29
N ASP A 59 6.66 -33.30 14.00
CA ASP A 59 6.91 -34.38 13.04
C ASP A 59 7.70 -33.87 11.81
N PRO A 60 8.98 -34.25 11.66
CA PRO A 60 9.81 -33.87 10.52
C PRO A 60 9.27 -34.31 9.16
N GLU A 61 8.52 -35.41 9.08
CA GLU A 61 7.94 -35.88 7.81
C GLU A 61 6.77 -34.97 7.39
N LEU A 62 5.96 -34.51 8.34
CA LEU A 62 4.88 -33.56 8.08
C LEU A 62 5.40 -32.16 7.71
N GLN A 63 6.57 -31.76 8.22
CA GLN A 63 7.23 -30.51 7.82
C GLN A 63 7.59 -30.52 6.34
N LEU A 64 8.21 -31.61 5.87
CA LEU A 64 8.56 -31.79 4.46
C LEU A 64 7.33 -31.80 3.56
N ARG A 65 6.27 -32.53 3.95
CA ARG A 65 5.01 -32.55 3.18
C ARG A 65 4.31 -31.20 3.17
N PHE A 66 4.38 -30.46 4.26
CA PHE A 66 3.83 -29.11 4.33
C PHE A 66 4.64 -28.15 3.46
N GLU A 67 5.96 -28.21 3.50
CA GLU A 67 6.85 -27.43 2.62
C GLU A 67 6.54 -27.71 1.14
N GLU A 68 6.47 -28.98 0.75
CA GLU A 68 6.11 -29.40 -0.61
C GLU A 68 4.74 -28.86 -1.03
N ALA A 69 3.73 -28.98 -0.16
CA ALA A 69 2.39 -28.45 -0.43
C ALA A 69 2.34 -26.91 -0.54
N ILE A 70 3.22 -26.19 0.15
CA ILE A 70 3.35 -24.73 0.04
C ILE A 70 4.07 -24.35 -1.26
N LEU A 71 5.10 -25.08 -1.66
CA LEU A 71 5.80 -24.87 -2.92
C LEU A 71 4.88 -25.15 -4.13
N ASP A 72 4.06 -26.21 -4.07
CA ASP A 72 3.07 -26.51 -5.11
C ASP A 72 2.01 -25.41 -5.25
N LYS A 73 1.71 -24.71 -4.16
CA LYS A 73 0.72 -23.63 -4.10
C LYS A 73 1.33 -22.23 -4.16
N GLU A 74 2.63 -22.12 -4.36
CA GLU A 74 3.38 -20.86 -4.33
C GLU A 74 2.76 -19.83 -5.27
N GLN A 75 2.49 -20.20 -6.52
CA GLN A 75 1.90 -19.29 -7.50
C GLN A 75 0.47 -18.85 -7.12
N GLU A 76 -0.32 -19.71 -6.47
CA GLU A 76 -1.68 -19.38 -6.01
C GLU A 76 -1.61 -18.36 -4.86
N LEU A 77 -0.71 -18.61 -3.89
CA LEU A 77 -0.49 -17.75 -2.72
C LEU A 77 0.10 -16.39 -3.11
N GLU A 78 1.05 -16.39 -4.04
CA GLU A 78 1.64 -15.16 -4.58
C GLU A 78 0.60 -14.33 -5.35
N ARG A 79 -0.24 -14.98 -6.16
CA ARG A 79 -1.33 -14.31 -6.87
C ARG A 79 -2.35 -13.68 -5.90
N LEU A 80 -2.66 -14.37 -4.81
CA LEU A 80 -3.57 -13.89 -3.76
C LEU A 80 -2.98 -12.68 -3.02
N ALA A 81 -1.69 -12.77 -2.67
CA ALA A 81 -0.95 -11.69 -2.00
C ALA A 81 -0.89 -10.40 -2.83
N TYR A 82 -0.82 -10.50 -4.16
CA TYR A 82 -0.70 -9.35 -5.06
C TYR A 82 -1.98 -8.99 -5.83
N GLN A 83 -3.10 -9.65 -5.55
CA GLN A 83 -4.34 -9.46 -6.31
C GLN A 83 -4.86 -8.02 -6.24
N ASP A 84 -4.63 -7.31 -5.14
CA ASP A 84 -5.05 -5.91 -5.00
C ASP A 84 -4.21 -4.91 -5.79
N LYS A 85 -2.93 -5.19 -6.03
CA LYS A 85 -2.12 -4.38 -6.96
C LYS A 85 -2.64 -4.49 -8.40
N ALA A 86 -3.18 -5.66 -8.76
CA ALA A 86 -3.83 -5.85 -10.06
C ALA A 86 -5.18 -5.12 -10.13
N ASN A 87 -5.98 -5.12 -9.06
CA ASN A 87 -7.24 -4.37 -8.99
C ASN A 87 -7.05 -2.86 -9.07
N ALA A 88 -6.02 -2.30 -8.42
CA ALA A 88 -5.73 -0.85 -8.51
C ALA A 88 -5.41 -0.42 -9.96
N ARG A 89 -4.65 -1.23 -10.70
CA ARG A 89 -4.38 -0.98 -12.13
C ARG A 89 -5.60 -1.26 -13.01
N ALA A 90 -6.42 -2.26 -12.68
CA ALA A 90 -7.67 -2.54 -13.38
C ALA A 90 -8.70 -1.41 -13.19
N MET A 91 -8.78 -0.82 -11.99
CA MET A 91 -9.60 0.35 -11.70
C MET A 91 -9.14 1.57 -12.50
N GLN A 92 -7.82 1.79 -12.58
CA GLN A 92 -7.26 2.84 -13.43
C GLN A 92 -7.56 2.59 -14.91
N THR A 93 -7.45 1.35 -15.38
CA THR A 93 -7.74 0.97 -16.77
C THR A 93 -9.24 1.08 -17.09
N ALA A 94 -10.12 0.72 -16.16
CA ALA A 94 -11.56 0.86 -16.28
C ALA A 94 -11.99 2.33 -16.27
N ALA A 95 -11.38 3.18 -15.41
CA ALA A 95 -11.57 4.63 -15.41
C ALA A 95 -11.09 5.26 -16.74
N LEU A 96 -9.97 4.78 -17.29
CA LEU A 96 -9.46 5.20 -18.60
C LEU A 96 -10.31 4.69 -19.78
N ASN A 97 -10.99 3.55 -19.65
CA ASN A 97 -11.88 2.98 -20.67
C ASN A 97 -13.34 3.41 -20.55
N GLN A 98 -13.72 4.13 -19.49
CA GLN A 98 -15.08 4.61 -19.29
C GLN A 98 -15.48 5.55 -20.45
N LYS A 99 -16.62 5.28 -21.11
CA LYS A 99 -17.12 6.08 -22.24
C LYS A 99 -17.66 7.45 -21.83
N ASP A 100 -17.80 7.67 -20.52
CA ASP A 100 -18.27 8.93 -19.97
C ASP A 100 -17.19 10.01 -20.07
N LYS A 101 -17.36 10.90 -21.06
CA LYS A 101 -16.48 12.05 -21.28
C LYS A 101 -16.53 13.04 -20.12
N PHE A 102 -17.60 13.06 -19.33
CA PHE A 102 -17.75 13.97 -18.19
C PHE A 102 -16.81 13.58 -17.06
N ALA A 103 -16.82 12.31 -16.62
CA ALA A 103 -15.94 11.82 -15.55
C ALA A 103 -14.44 11.99 -15.89
N LYS A 104 -14.05 11.68 -17.14
CA LYS A 104 -12.67 11.89 -17.62
C LYS A 104 -12.24 13.35 -17.62
N ARG A 105 -13.16 14.27 -17.88
CA ARG A 105 -12.88 15.72 -17.96
C ARG A 105 -13.17 16.45 -16.66
N PHE A 106 -13.78 15.78 -15.68
CA PHE A 106 -14.13 16.37 -14.39
C PHE A 106 -12.91 16.98 -13.69
N VAL A 107 -11.75 16.32 -13.73
CA VAL A 107 -10.51 16.86 -13.16
C VAL A 107 -10.09 18.16 -13.86
N TYR A 108 -10.23 18.26 -15.18
CA TYR A 108 -9.96 19.50 -15.92
C TYR A 108 -10.98 20.60 -15.60
N TYR A 109 -12.27 20.24 -15.44
CA TYR A 109 -13.30 21.20 -15.03
C TYR A 109 -13.08 21.71 -13.61
N LEU A 110 -12.69 20.82 -12.68
CA LEU A 110 -12.36 21.16 -11.30
C LEU A 110 -11.11 22.05 -11.24
N ALA A 111 -10.06 21.70 -11.99
CA ALA A 111 -8.84 22.50 -12.10
C ALA A 111 -9.12 23.88 -12.71
N ALA A 112 -9.94 23.95 -13.77
CA ALA A 112 -10.33 25.20 -14.40
C ALA A 112 -11.18 26.07 -13.45
N PHE A 113 -12.14 25.47 -12.74
CA PHE A 113 -12.95 26.16 -11.74
C PHE A 113 -12.07 26.81 -10.66
N TRP A 114 -11.17 26.05 -10.05
CA TRP A 114 -10.27 26.58 -9.02
C TRP A 114 -9.27 27.59 -9.56
N SER A 115 -8.82 27.43 -10.82
CA SER A 115 -7.94 28.40 -11.48
C SER A 115 -8.66 29.74 -11.71
N VAL A 116 -9.93 29.70 -12.13
CA VAL A 116 -10.77 30.90 -12.28
C VAL A 116 -11.03 31.54 -10.92
N VAL A 117 -11.39 30.77 -9.90
CA VAL A 117 -11.61 31.29 -8.53
C VAL A 117 -10.34 31.95 -7.99
N ALA A 118 -9.17 31.33 -8.14
CA ALA A 118 -7.89 31.91 -7.74
C ALA A 118 -7.56 33.20 -8.51
N THR A 119 -7.77 33.21 -9.83
CA THR A 119 -7.53 34.40 -10.67
C THR A 119 -8.46 35.55 -10.29
N VAL A 120 -9.74 35.27 -10.07
CA VAL A 120 -10.73 36.26 -9.63
C VAL A 120 -10.37 36.79 -8.25
N TYR A 121 -9.99 35.92 -7.32
CA TYR A 121 -9.56 36.31 -5.98
C TYR A 121 -8.34 37.24 -6.03
N LEU A 122 -7.30 36.90 -6.79
CA LEU A 122 -6.12 37.74 -7.00
C LEU A 122 -6.49 39.08 -7.66
N MET A 123 -7.41 39.09 -8.62
CA MET A 123 -7.90 40.32 -9.25
C MET A 123 -8.64 41.21 -8.24
N CYS A 124 -9.51 40.64 -7.41
CA CYS A 124 -10.25 41.38 -6.37
C CYS A 124 -9.31 42.03 -5.37
N ILE A 125 -8.33 41.30 -4.83
CA ILE A 125 -7.41 41.88 -3.83
C ILE A 125 -6.45 42.92 -4.43
N THR A 126 -6.18 42.86 -5.74
CA THR A 126 -5.24 43.78 -6.43
C THR A 126 -5.93 45.07 -6.86
N PHE A 127 -7.18 45.00 -7.33
CA PHE A 127 -7.86 46.12 -7.98
C PHE A 127 -9.06 46.69 -7.20
N VAL A 128 -9.56 46.01 -6.17
CA VAL A 128 -10.70 46.48 -5.35
C VAL A 128 -10.19 46.99 -4.01
N GLN A 129 -10.72 48.14 -3.56
CA GLN A 129 -10.46 48.61 -2.19
C GLN A 129 -11.06 47.62 -1.17
N ILE A 130 -10.19 46.97 -0.42
CA ILE A 130 -10.59 46.06 0.66
C ILE A 130 -10.90 46.90 1.92
N PRO A 131 -12.05 46.69 2.58
CA PRO A 131 -12.33 47.31 3.87
C PRO A 131 -11.24 46.98 4.90
N GLU A 132 -10.84 47.94 5.76
CA GLU A 132 -9.77 47.73 6.76
C GLU A 132 -10.02 46.52 7.67
N ALA A 133 -11.28 46.24 8.01
CA ALA A 133 -11.66 45.08 8.80
C ALA A 133 -11.33 43.73 8.12
N SER A 134 -11.22 43.72 6.78
CA SER A 134 -11.01 42.52 5.98
C SER A 134 -9.59 42.35 5.43
N VAL A 135 -8.73 43.35 5.60
CA VAL A 135 -7.33 43.31 5.13
C VAL A 135 -6.58 42.12 5.73
N ARG A 136 -6.75 41.85 7.03
CA ARG A 136 -6.12 40.69 7.68
C ARG A 136 -6.53 39.35 7.08
N PHE A 137 -7.78 39.21 6.62
CA PHE A 137 -8.22 37.99 5.96
C PHE A 137 -7.56 37.86 4.58
N ALA A 138 -7.44 38.95 3.84
CA ALA A 138 -6.79 38.98 2.53
C ALA A 138 -5.31 38.56 2.63
N ASP A 139 -4.56 39.13 3.58
CA ASP A 139 -3.14 38.81 3.80
C ASP A 139 -2.93 37.36 4.22
N THR A 140 -3.80 36.82 5.08
CA THR A 140 -3.72 35.43 5.54
C THR A 140 -3.94 34.45 4.39
N ILE A 141 -4.95 34.70 3.56
CA ILE A 141 -5.26 33.85 2.40
C ILE A 141 -4.14 33.95 1.36
N LEU A 142 -3.63 35.16 1.09
CA LEU A 142 -2.52 35.36 0.15
C LEU A 142 -1.26 34.62 0.61
N GLY A 143 -0.91 34.73 1.90
CA GLY A 143 0.21 34.01 2.50
C GLY A 143 0.05 32.49 2.43
N PHE A 144 -1.15 31.98 2.71
CA PHE A 144 -1.46 30.55 2.58
C PHE A 144 -1.33 30.05 1.14
N VAL A 145 -1.87 30.79 0.17
CA VAL A 145 -1.80 30.42 -1.26
C VAL A 145 -0.36 30.42 -1.76
N LEU A 146 0.43 31.46 -1.47
CA LEU A 146 1.86 31.49 -1.84
C LEU A 146 2.64 30.35 -1.19
N GLY A 147 2.46 30.14 0.12
CA GLY A 147 3.16 29.09 0.86
C GLY A 147 2.84 27.70 0.34
N THR A 148 1.57 27.39 0.11
CA THR A 148 1.13 26.07 -0.37
C THR A 148 1.47 25.83 -1.83
N VAL A 149 1.34 26.82 -2.71
CA VAL A 149 1.67 26.69 -4.13
C VAL A 149 3.18 26.49 -4.31
N ILE A 150 4.01 27.30 -3.66
CA ILE A 150 5.47 27.16 -3.73
C ILE A 150 5.91 25.80 -3.15
N ALA A 151 5.38 25.41 -1.99
CA ALA A 151 5.67 24.11 -1.39
C ALA A 151 5.22 22.95 -2.29
N SER A 152 4.09 23.07 -2.98
CA SER A 152 3.60 22.04 -3.91
C SER A 152 4.47 21.95 -5.17
N ILE A 153 4.94 23.08 -5.70
CA ILE A 153 5.86 23.11 -6.85
C ILE A 153 7.21 22.48 -6.44
N ILE A 154 7.78 22.90 -5.32
CA ILE A 154 9.03 22.32 -4.81
C ILE A 154 8.85 20.83 -4.53
N GLY A 155 7.75 20.42 -3.90
CA GLY A 155 7.42 19.02 -3.65
C GLY A 155 7.25 18.21 -4.95
N PHE A 156 6.67 18.78 -6.00
CA PHE A 156 6.54 18.13 -7.30
C PHE A 156 7.90 17.96 -8.00
N PHE A 157 8.74 19.00 -8.01
CA PHE A 157 10.03 18.97 -8.71
C PHE A 157 11.13 18.25 -7.92
N PHE A 158 11.08 18.25 -6.59
CA PHE A 158 12.13 17.72 -5.72
C PHE A 158 11.68 16.55 -4.83
N GLY A 159 10.38 16.23 -4.76
CA GLY A 159 9.81 15.47 -3.65
C GLY A 159 8.86 14.32 -3.99
N SER A 160 9.10 13.56 -5.06
CA SER A 160 8.53 12.20 -5.21
C SER A 160 9.58 11.10 -5.42
N SER A 161 10.84 11.46 -5.67
CA SER A 161 11.93 10.50 -5.93
C SER A 161 12.88 10.34 -4.73
N ALA A 162 13.03 11.37 -3.89
CA ALA A 162 13.93 11.33 -2.73
C ALA A 162 13.40 10.38 -1.63
N VAL A 163 12.10 10.45 -1.31
CA VAL A 163 11.47 9.58 -0.29
C VAL A 163 11.55 8.10 -0.69
N THR A 164 11.35 7.80 -1.97
CA THR A 164 11.41 6.42 -2.49
C THR A 164 12.84 5.86 -2.42
N ASN A 165 13.86 6.66 -2.74
CA ASN A 165 15.26 6.24 -2.67
C ASN A 165 15.75 6.08 -1.22
N GLU A 166 15.40 6.99 -0.32
CA GLU A 166 15.76 6.87 1.11
C GLU A 166 15.08 5.65 1.77
N GLN A 167 13.82 5.35 1.41
CA GLN A 167 13.14 4.16 1.88
C GLN A 167 13.79 2.88 1.34
N HIS A 168 14.20 2.85 0.06
CA HIS A 168 14.92 1.72 -0.52
C HIS A 168 16.33 1.54 0.07
N GLU A 169 17.05 2.63 0.35
CA GLU A 169 18.36 2.59 1.00
C GLU A 169 18.27 2.13 2.46
N GLN A 170 17.29 2.61 3.22
CA GLN A 170 17.07 2.18 4.60
C GLN A 170 16.64 0.71 4.68
N MET A 171 15.86 0.24 3.71
CA MET A 171 15.44 -1.17 3.61
C MET A 171 16.65 -2.06 3.29
N ASN A 172 17.48 -1.67 2.30
CA ASN A 172 18.71 -2.39 1.97
C ASN A 172 19.77 -2.34 3.07
N ALA A 173 19.87 -1.25 3.83
CA ALA A 173 20.81 -1.11 4.95
C ALA A 173 20.41 -2.00 6.13
N ARG A 174 19.11 -2.18 6.35
CA ARG A 174 18.56 -3.07 7.40
C ARG A 174 18.77 -4.55 7.09
N ASP A 175 18.84 -4.92 5.82
CA ASP A 175 19.09 -6.28 5.35
C ASP A 175 20.60 -6.58 5.13
N SER A 176 21.48 -5.60 5.40
CA SER A 176 22.92 -5.76 5.23
C SER A 176 23.55 -6.56 6.39
N PRO A 177 24.37 -7.60 6.13
CA PRO A 177 24.91 -8.52 7.14
C PRO A 177 25.97 -7.90 8.08
N ALA A 178 26.09 -6.57 8.14
CA ALA A 178 27.07 -5.87 8.98
C ALA A 178 26.68 -5.80 10.47
N PHE A 179 25.50 -6.30 10.85
CA PHE A 179 25.05 -6.37 12.25
C PHE A 179 24.45 -7.76 12.57
N LYS A 180 25.23 -8.81 12.34
CA LYS A 180 25.10 -10.10 13.03
C LYS A 180 26.46 -10.52 13.55
#